data_AF-A0A0W0S8S4-F1
#
_entry.id   AF-A0A0W0S8S4-F1
#
_cell.length_a   1.000
_cell.length_b   1.000
_cell.length_c   1.000
_cell.angle_alpha   90.00
_cell.angle_beta   90.00
_cell.angle_gamma   90.00
#
_symmetry.space_group_name_H-M   'P 1'
#
loop_
_entity.id
_entity.type
_entity.pdbx_description
1 polymer ?
#
loop_
_entity_poly.entity_id
_entity_poly.type
_entity_poly.pdbx_seq_one_letter_code
_entity_poly.pdbx_strand_id
1 'polypeptide(L)'
;MVKTAFVFPGQGSQSVGMLADFELQYPIVVNTFAEASEAVGYDLWKLVQQGPEEKLNQTEHTQVAMLTADVAVYRVLMQHDVGQPTLMAGHSLGEYAALVCAEALSLFDAACLVARRGQVMQNAVPLGLGAMAAIVGLTDEQVKTLCEQASRENEVVTPANYNAIGQVVVAGHTPAVNRILGLAEEEGARLAKVIPVSVPCHCPLLSEAAESFADYLAKIEFKSPKTDVVSNVDLSFYHSAQHIREKLKEQLYSPVRWVETIQLFKNSGIGLVLECGPGKVLSGLIKRIDRSLNTISVYDTISLEQLEEQFA
;
A
#
# COMPACT_ATOMS: atom_id res chain seq x y z
N MET A 1 -5.97 -14.31 24.52
CA MET A 1 -5.38 -14.32 23.17
C MET A 1 -4.72 -12.98 22.92
N VAL A 2 -3.53 -12.97 22.31
CA VAL A 2 -2.87 -11.74 21.86
C VAL A 2 -3.74 -11.13 20.74
N LYS A 3 -4.01 -9.83 20.81
CA LYS A 3 -4.72 -9.16 19.71
C LYS A 3 -3.78 -9.03 18.51
N THR A 4 -4.24 -9.49 17.35
CA THR A 4 -3.48 -9.48 16.10
C THR A 4 -3.99 -8.38 15.18
N ALA A 5 -3.10 -7.78 14.40
CA ALA A 5 -3.48 -6.93 13.27
C ALA A 5 -2.85 -7.46 11.99
N PHE A 6 -3.56 -7.39 10.88
CA PHE A 6 -3.02 -7.79 9.57
C PHE A 6 -2.71 -6.55 8.75
N VAL A 7 -1.54 -6.53 8.13
CA VAL A 7 -1.09 -5.44 7.27
C VAL A 7 -0.79 -5.92 5.87
N PHE A 8 -1.13 -5.10 4.87
CA PHE A 8 -1.00 -5.44 3.47
C PHE A 8 -0.04 -4.47 2.77
N PRO A 9 1.05 -4.95 2.14
CA PRO A 9 2.03 -4.09 1.48
C PRO A 9 1.46 -3.37 0.26
N GLY A 10 2.12 -2.29 -0.13
CA GLY A 10 1.78 -1.53 -1.33
C GLY A 10 2.67 -1.88 -2.53
N GLN A 11 2.61 -1.03 -3.56
CA GLN A 11 3.52 -1.10 -4.70
C GLN A 11 4.99 -0.98 -4.26
N GLY A 12 5.87 -1.74 -4.91
CA GLY A 12 7.31 -1.79 -4.66
C GLY A 12 7.79 -3.12 -4.07
N SER A 13 6.88 -3.97 -3.61
CA SER A 13 7.18 -5.32 -3.10
C SER A 13 7.04 -6.43 -4.14
N GLN A 14 6.53 -6.13 -5.34
CA GLN A 14 6.35 -7.11 -6.40
C GLN A 14 7.70 -7.59 -6.97
N SER A 15 7.75 -8.85 -7.37
CA SER A 15 8.85 -9.42 -8.14
C SER A 15 8.32 -10.48 -9.09
N VAL A 16 9.03 -10.69 -10.21
CA VAL A 16 8.76 -11.83 -11.08
C VAL A 16 9.05 -13.12 -10.29
N GLY A 17 8.10 -14.05 -10.29
CA GLY A 17 8.18 -15.32 -9.56
C GLY A 17 7.76 -15.25 -8.09
N MET A 18 7.20 -14.13 -7.60
CA MET A 18 6.66 -14.10 -6.23
C MET A 18 5.55 -15.15 -6.04
N LEU A 19 5.46 -15.72 -4.84
CA LEU A 19 4.47 -16.74 -4.43
C LEU A 19 4.55 -18.07 -5.21
N ALA A 20 5.59 -18.31 -6.03
CA ALA A 20 5.70 -19.51 -6.86
C ALA A 20 5.71 -20.82 -6.05
N ASP A 21 6.30 -20.79 -4.86
CA ASP A 21 6.42 -21.92 -3.95
C ASP A 21 5.08 -22.34 -3.31
N PHE A 22 4.13 -21.41 -3.20
CA PHE A 22 2.76 -21.74 -2.78
C PHE A 22 1.99 -22.52 -3.84
N GLU A 23 2.34 -22.42 -5.13
CA GLU A 23 1.57 -23.03 -6.24
C GLU A 23 1.31 -24.53 -6.04
N LEU A 24 2.33 -25.26 -5.58
CA LEU A 24 2.26 -26.72 -5.44
C LEU A 24 1.43 -27.18 -4.23
N GLN A 25 1.44 -26.40 -3.16
CA GLN A 25 0.82 -26.79 -1.89
C GLN A 25 -0.55 -26.14 -1.68
N TYR A 26 -0.80 -24.99 -2.32
CA TYR A 26 -1.95 -24.14 -2.07
C TYR A 26 -2.64 -23.73 -3.37
N PRO A 27 -3.54 -24.58 -3.92
CA PRO A 27 -4.33 -24.25 -5.11
C PRO A 27 -5.14 -22.95 -4.96
N ILE A 28 -5.44 -22.53 -3.72
CA ILE A 28 -6.14 -21.28 -3.43
C ILE A 28 -5.37 -20.05 -3.94
N VAL A 29 -4.03 -20.10 -4.01
CA VAL A 29 -3.22 -19.01 -4.56
C VAL A 29 -3.50 -18.86 -6.05
N VAL A 30 -3.33 -19.93 -6.83
CA VAL A 30 -3.60 -19.91 -8.28
C VAL A 30 -5.06 -19.55 -8.58
N ASN A 31 -6.00 -20.08 -7.81
CA ASN A 31 -7.43 -19.76 -7.97
C ASN A 31 -7.72 -18.27 -7.70
N THR A 32 -7.04 -17.67 -6.73
CA THR A 32 -7.14 -16.23 -6.43
C THR A 32 -6.62 -15.39 -7.60
N PHE A 33 -5.51 -15.81 -8.22
CA PHE A 33 -5.02 -15.18 -9.43
C PHE A 33 -5.93 -15.39 -10.64
N ALA A 34 -6.59 -16.54 -10.76
CA ALA A 34 -7.57 -16.79 -11.81
C ALA A 34 -8.79 -15.87 -11.70
N GLU A 35 -9.32 -15.68 -10.48
CA GLU A 35 -10.42 -14.73 -10.19
C GLU A 35 -10.05 -13.30 -10.63
N ALA A 36 -8.87 -12.83 -10.26
CA ALA A 36 -8.39 -11.50 -10.67
C ALA A 36 -8.12 -11.43 -12.18
N SER A 37 -7.61 -12.51 -12.80
CA SER A 37 -7.37 -12.60 -14.24
C SER A 37 -8.66 -12.49 -15.05
N GLU A 38 -9.75 -13.11 -14.58
CA GLU A 38 -11.07 -12.99 -15.18
C GLU A 38 -11.55 -11.53 -15.15
N ALA A 39 -11.34 -10.83 -14.02
CA ALA A 39 -11.72 -9.44 -13.86
C ALA A 39 -11.00 -8.49 -14.83
N VAL A 40 -9.70 -8.68 -15.04
CA VAL A 40 -8.87 -7.79 -15.86
C VAL A 40 -8.68 -8.24 -17.32
N GLY A 41 -9.17 -9.43 -17.67
CA GLY A 41 -9.17 -9.96 -19.03
C GLY A 41 -7.79 -10.40 -19.55
N TYR A 42 -6.81 -10.63 -18.66
CA TYR A 42 -5.50 -11.18 -19.02
C TYR A 42 -4.99 -12.12 -17.92
N ASP A 43 -4.09 -13.03 -18.28
CA ASP A 43 -3.49 -13.99 -17.36
C ASP A 43 -2.50 -13.28 -16.40
N LEU A 44 -2.99 -12.94 -15.21
CA LEU A 44 -2.22 -12.25 -14.18
C LEU A 44 -1.18 -13.17 -13.55
N TRP A 45 -1.49 -14.46 -13.36
CA TRP A 45 -0.54 -15.43 -12.80
C TRP A 45 0.67 -15.55 -13.72
N LYS A 46 0.44 -15.71 -15.02
CA LYS A 46 1.52 -15.76 -16.01
C LYS A 46 2.37 -14.49 -15.99
N LEU A 47 1.75 -13.31 -15.92
CA LEU A 47 2.50 -12.04 -15.83
C LEU A 47 3.39 -12.01 -14.59
N VAL A 48 2.87 -12.44 -13.43
CA VAL A 48 3.64 -12.47 -12.18
C VAL A 48 4.75 -13.51 -12.23
N GLN A 49 4.50 -14.71 -12.76
CA GLN A 49 5.48 -15.79 -12.77
C GLN A 49 6.56 -15.64 -13.85
N GLN A 50 6.22 -15.05 -15.01
CA GLN A 50 7.09 -15.06 -16.19
C GLN A 50 7.51 -13.65 -16.64
N GLY A 51 6.86 -12.59 -16.15
CA GLY A 51 7.11 -11.22 -16.59
C GLY A 51 6.54 -10.92 -17.99
N PRO A 52 7.14 -9.98 -18.74
CA PRO A 52 8.39 -9.28 -18.44
C PRO A 52 8.28 -8.32 -17.25
N GLU A 53 9.39 -8.11 -16.53
CA GLU A 53 9.44 -7.26 -15.33
C GLU A 53 8.99 -5.83 -15.62
N GLU A 54 9.31 -5.30 -16.79
CA GLU A 54 8.90 -3.97 -17.22
C GLU A 54 7.38 -3.83 -17.29
N LYS A 55 6.67 -4.89 -17.70
CA LYS A 55 5.20 -4.89 -17.73
C LYS A 55 4.64 -5.05 -16.32
N LEU A 56 5.23 -5.91 -15.48
CA LEU A 56 4.81 -6.05 -14.08
C LEU A 56 5.00 -4.74 -13.30
N ASN A 57 6.01 -3.94 -13.66
CA ASN A 57 6.32 -2.64 -13.04
C ASN A 57 5.51 -1.46 -13.60
N GLN A 58 4.63 -1.67 -14.57
CA GLN A 58 3.63 -0.67 -14.95
C GLN A 58 2.55 -0.61 -13.86
N THR A 59 2.30 0.59 -13.33
CA THR A 59 1.44 0.77 -12.15
C THR A 59 0.05 0.14 -12.28
N GLU A 60 -0.55 0.12 -13.47
CA GLU A 60 -1.84 -0.55 -13.69
C GLU A 60 -1.78 -2.08 -13.45
N HIS A 61 -0.68 -2.72 -13.81
CA HIS A 61 -0.46 -4.15 -13.62
C HIS A 61 0.06 -4.46 -12.22
N THR A 62 0.97 -3.63 -11.70
CA THR A 62 1.53 -3.79 -10.36
C THR A 62 0.45 -3.77 -9.29
N GLN A 63 -0.53 -2.86 -9.40
CA GLN A 63 -1.58 -2.76 -8.39
C GLN A 63 -2.47 -4.00 -8.34
N VAL A 64 -2.84 -4.57 -9.50
CA VAL A 64 -3.64 -5.80 -9.55
C VAL A 64 -2.81 -6.98 -9.03
N ALA A 65 -1.53 -7.08 -9.41
CA ALA A 65 -0.64 -8.15 -8.96
C ALA A 65 -0.46 -8.15 -7.44
N MET A 66 -0.16 -6.98 -6.86
CA MET A 66 0.01 -6.82 -5.40
C MET A 66 -1.30 -7.11 -4.66
N LEU A 67 -2.43 -6.53 -5.07
CA LEU A 67 -3.74 -6.78 -4.46
C LEU A 67 -4.04 -8.28 -4.42
N THR A 68 -3.81 -8.97 -5.54
CA THR A 68 -4.11 -10.40 -5.68
C THR A 68 -3.18 -11.25 -4.83
N ALA A 69 -1.89 -10.91 -4.78
CA ALA A 69 -0.91 -11.60 -3.94
C ALA A 69 -1.23 -11.45 -2.45
N ASP A 70 -1.54 -10.25 -2.00
CA ASP A 70 -1.91 -9.93 -0.62
C ASP A 70 -3.16 -10.73 -0.18
N VAL A 71 -4.19 -10.76 -1.04
CA VAL A 71 -5.43 -11.53 -0.79
C VAL A 71 -5.17 -13.04 -0.84
N ALA A 72 -4.28 -13.51 -1.74
CA ALA A 72 -3.92 -14.92 -1.82
C ALA A 72 -3.22 -15.40 -0.55
N VAL A 73 -2.26 -14.63 -0.02
CA VAL A 73 -1.60 -14.92 1.26
C VAL A 73 -2.60 -14.92 2.40
N TYR A 74 -3.49 -13.92 2.47
CA TYR A 74 -4.55 -13.90 3.48
C TYR A 74 -5.44 -15.14 3.43
N ARG A 75 -5.83 -15.57 2.22
CA ARG A 75 -6.64 -16.78 2.02
C ARG A 75 -5.90 -18.05 2.49
N VAL A 76 -4.60 -18.16 2.24
CA VAL A 76 -3.76 -19.25 2.78
C VAL A 76 -3.73 -19.21 4.30
N LEU A 77 -3.49 -18.04 4.91
CA LEU A 77 -3.50 -17.88 6.36
C LEU A 77 -4.83 -18.33 6.99
N MET A 78 -5.96 -18.02 6.35
CA MET A 78 -7.28 -18.46 6.81
C MET A 78 -7.48 -19.98 6.70
N GLN A 79 -6.81 -20.68 5.77
CA GLN A 79 -6.82 -22.16 5.72
C GLN A 79 -6.02 -22.79 6.86
N HIS A 80 -5.09 -22.05 7.47
CA HIS A 80 -4.24 -22.48 8.58
C HIS A 80 -4.78 -22.04 9.95
N ASP A 81 -6.05 -21.60 10.01
CA ASP A 81 -6.74 -21.25 11.27
C ASP A 81 -5.98 -20.26 12.17
N VAL A 82 -5.18 -19.35 11.59
CA VAL A 82 -4.38 -18.35 12.34
C VAL A 82 -5.22 -17.32 13.13
N GLY A 83 -6.56 -17.41 13.00
CA GLY A 83 -7.53 -16.56 13.66
C GLY A 83 -7.82 -15.26 12.91
N GLN A 84 -8.96 -14.64 13.22
CA GLN A 84 -9.35 -13.35 12.65
C GLN A 84 -8.57 -12.21 13.33
N PRO A 85 -8.04 -11.23 12.55
CA PRO A 85 -7.40 -10.08 13.15
C PRO A 85 -8.41 -9.18 13.86
N THR A 86 -7.93 -8.46 14.86
CA THR A 86 -8.70 -7.38 15.51
C THR A 86 -8.78 -6.14 14.62
N LEU A 87 -7.69 -5.83 13.91
CA LEU A 87 -7.59 -4.67 13.03
C LEU A 87 -6.90 -5.06 11.71
N MET A 88 -7.28 -4.40 10.63
CA MET A 88 -6.57 -4.46 9.36
C MET A 88 -6.14 -3.06 8.92
N ALA A 89 -5.01 -2.98 8.22
CA ALA A 89 -4.61 -1.77 7.50
C ALA A 89 -3.78 -2.17 6.29
N GLY A 90 -3.69 -1.32 5.28
CA GLY A 90 -2.73 -1.56 4.21
C GLY A 90 -2.10 -0.27 3.75
N HIS A 91 -0.91 -0.37 3.17
CA HIS A 91 -0.15 0.79 2.75
C HIS A 91 -0.51 1.15 1.32
N SER A 92 -1.18 2.29 1.12
CA SER A 92 -1.66 2.76 -0.19
C SER A 92 -2.53 1.72 -0.89
N LEU A 93 -1.96 0.97 -1.86
CA LEU A 93 -2.64 -0.12 -2.55
C LEU A 93 -3.11 -1.21 -1.58
N GLY A 94 -2.33 -1.52 -0.54
CA GLY A 94 -2.70 -2.55 0.43
C GLY A 94 -4.03 -2.24 1.14
N GLU A 95 -4.49 -0.98 1.18
CA GLU A 95 -5.79 -0.63 1.75
C GLU A 95 -6.96 -1.30 1.00
N TYR A 96 -6.81 -1.51 -0.32
CA TYR A 96 -7.77 -2.24 -1.13
C TYR A 96 -7.76 -3.74 -0.78
N ALA A 97 -6.58 -4.32 -0.54
CA ALA A 97 -6.46 -5.70 -0.07
C ALA A 97 -7.09 -5.86 1.32
N ALA A 98 -6.86 -4.92 2.25
CA ALA A 98 -7.50 -4.90 3.56
C ALA A 98 -9.03 -4.88 3.46
N LEU A 99 -9.60 -4.06 2.55
CA LEU A 99 -11.04 -4.00 2.31
C LEU A 99 -11.59 -5.31 1.72
N VAL A 100 -10.84 -5.98 0.84
CA VAL A 100 -11.22 -7.30 0.31
C VAL A 100 -11.21 -8.37 1.42
N CYS A 101 -10.13 -8.43 2.18
CA CYS A 101 -9.95 -9.38 3.28
C CYS A 101 -10.96 -9.14 4.43
N ALA A 102 -11.43 -7.92 4.61
CA ALA A 102 -12.50 -7.58 5.54
C ALA A 102 -13.91 -7.73 4.94
N GLU A 103 -14.04 -8.34 3.75
CA GLU A 103 -15.30 -8.59 3.04
C GLU A 103 -16.12 -7.34 2.67
N ALA A 104 -15.48 -6.16 2.64
CA ALA A 104 -16.09 -4.90 2.23
C ALA A 104 -16.17 -4.77 0.70
N LEU A 105 -15.33 -5.50 -0.03
CA LEU A 105 -15.18 -5.45 -1.48
C LEU A 105 -14.86 -6.86 -2.01
N SER A 106 -15.40 -7.23 -3.18
CA SER A 106 -15.02 -8.51 -3.83
C SER A 106 -13.63 -8.38 -4.46
N LEU A 107 -12.86 -9.48 -4.58
CA LEU A 107 -11.57 -9.42 -5.26
C LEU A 107 -11.74 -9.08 -6.75
N PHE A 108 -12.78 -9.60 -7.40
CA PHE A 108 -13.10 -9.26 -8.80
C PHE A 108 -13.27 -7.75 -8.99
N ASP A 109 -14.11 -7.11 -8.18
CA ASP A 109 -14.35 -5.66 -8.26
C ASP A 109 -13.11 -4.87 -7.87
N ALA A 110 -12.38 -5.32 -6.84
CA ALA A 110 -11.13 -4.71 -6.43
C ALA A 110 -10.08 -4.74 -7.55
N ALA A 111 -9.94 -5.86 -8.26
CA ALA A 111 -9.02 -6.01 -9.38
C ALA A 111 -9.35 -5.03 -10.51
N CYS A 112 -10.63 -4.93 -10.89
CA CYS A 112 -11.10 -3.92 -11.85
C CYS A 112 -10.79 -2.50 -11.39
N LEU A 113 -11.06 -2.21 -10.11
CA LEU A 113 -10.92 -0.88 -9.53
C LEU A 113 -9.46 -0.45 -9.45
N VAL A 114 -8.55 -1.32 -8.98
CA VAL A 114 -7.12 -0.97 -8.83
C VAL A 114 -6.38 -0.92 -10.17
N ALA A 115 -6.80 -1.73 -11.17
CA ALA A 115 -6.34 -1.56 -12.54
C ALA A 115 -6.67 -0.15 -13.04
N ARG A 116 -7.92 0.28 -12.82
CA ARG A 116 -8.35 1.63 -13.22
C ARG A 116 -7.65 2.73 -12.41
N ARG A 117 -7.47 2.54 -11.11
CA ARG A 117 -6.70 3.42 -10.23
C ARG A 117 -5.29 3.63 -10.78
N GLY A 118 -4.60 2.55 -11.12
CA GLY A 118 -3.26 2.62 -11.70
C GLY A 118 -3.24 3.37 -13.03
N GLN A 119 -4.22 3.13 -13.90
CA GLN A 119 -4.33 3.83 -15.18
C GLN A 119 -4.56 5.34 -15.02
N VAL A 120 -5.49 5.76 -14.16
CA VAL A 120 -5.78 7.20 -13.97
C VAL A 120 -4.60 7.90 -13.30
N MET A 121 -3.92 7.25 -12.35
CA MET A 121 -2.71 7.76 -11.72
C MET A 121 -1.57 7.92 -12.75
N GLN A 122 -1.36 6.92 -13.60
CA GLN A 122 -0.32 6.95 -14.63
C GLN A 122 -0.53 8.04 -15.68
N ASN A 123 -1.80 8.36 -15.98
CA ASN A 123 -2.17 9.37 -16.98
C ASN A 123 -2.31 10.79 -16.40
N ALA A 124 -2.37 10.94 -15.08
CA ALA A 124 -2.62 12.21 -14.41
C ALA A 124 -1.50 13.23 -14.66
N VAL A 125 -0.25 12.75 -14.65
CA VAL A 125 0.93 13.61 -14.74
C VAL A 125 1.80 13.12 -15.90
N PRO A 126 2.07 13.97 -16.91
CA PRO A 126 2.96 13.60 -18.01
C PRO A 126 4.32 13.11 -17.52
N LEU A 127 4.88 12.12 -18.21
CA LEU A 127 6.16 11.52 -17.86
C LEU A 127 7.25 12.60 -17.65
N GLY A 128 7.94 12.51 -16.52
CA GLY A 128 9.02 13.42 -16.14
C GLY A 128 8.57 14.73 -15.47
N LEU A 129 7.27 15.06 -15.46
CA LEU A 129 6.78 16.27 -14.77
C LEU A 129 6.54 16.05 -13.27
N GLY A 130 6.35 14.80 -12.85
CA GLY A 130 6.21 14.40 -11.45
C GLY A 130 7.37 13.54 -10.97
N ALA A 131 7.68 13.63 -9.68
CA ALA A 131 8.67 12.78 -9.02
C ALA A 131 8.28 12.48 -7.57
N MET A 132 8.93 11.47 -7.00
CA MET A 132 8.90 11.17 -5.57
C MET A 132 10.33 11.06 -5.02
N ALA A 133 10.54 11.47 -3.77
CA ALA A 133 11.82 11.35 -3.09
C ALA A 133 11.66 10.86 -1.65
N ALA A 134 12.60 10.04 -1.18
CA ALA A 134 12.72 9.66 0.22
C ALA A 134 13.63 10.65 0.94
N ILE A 135 13.13 11.23 2.03
CA ILE A 135 13.87 12.08 2.97
C ILE A 135 13.98 11.32 4.30
N VAL A 136 15.21 11.08 4.75
CA VAL A 136 15.50 10.29 5.94
C VAL A 136 16.40 11.06 6.89
N GLY A 137 16.07 11.04 8.18
CA GLY A 137 16.83 11.68 9.25
C GLY A 137 16.28 13.02 9.72
N LEU A 138 15.18 13.51 9.15
CA LEU A 138 14.49 14.74 9.55
C LEU A 138 13.13 14.42 10.17
N THR A 139 12.62 15.32 11.02
CA THR A 139 11.26 15.20 11.59
C THR A 139 10.19 15.53 10.55
N ASP A 140 8.96 15.06 10.78
CA ASP A 140 7.81 15.32 9.89
C ASP A 140 7.59 16.83 9.67
N GLU A 141 7.72 17.63 10.74
CA GLU A 141 7.57 19.10 10.73
C GLU A 141 8.69 19.80 9.98
N GLN A 142 9.94 19.32 10.11
CA GLN A 142 11.03 19.81 9.26
C GLN A 142 10.73 19.52 7.78
N VAL A 143 10.33 18.29 7.44
CA VAL A 143 10.02 17.94 6.03
C VAL A 143 8.85 18.77 5.48
N LYS A 144 7.80 19.02 6.28
CA LYS A 144 6.70 19.93 5.89
C LYS A 144 7.20 21.35 5.61
N THR A 145 8.01 21.90 6.50
CA THR A 145 8.62 23.23 6.32
C THR A 145 9.47 23.31 5.04
N LEU A 146 10.28 22.28 4.78
CA LEU A 146 11.10 22.21 3.56
C LEU A 146 10.24 22.05 2.29
N CYS A 147 9.10 21.36 2.37
CA CYS A 147 8.15 21.27 1.27
C CYS A 147 7.56 22.64 0.91
N GLU A 148 7.21 23.44 1.91
CA GLU A 148 6.73 24.82 1.72
C GLU A 148 7.81 25.70 1.07
N GLN A 149 9.06 25.62 1.54
CA GLN A 149 10.21 26.36 0.98
C GLN A 149 10.55 25.93 -0.45
N ALA A 150 10.44 24.63 -0.76
CA ALA A 150 10.70 24.09 -2.09
C ALA A 150 9.56 24.36 -3.07
N SER A 151 8.35 24.62 -2.58
CA SER A 151 7.17 24.89 -3.41
C SER A 151 7.14 26.33 -3.94
N ARG A 152 6.51 26.51 -5.10
CA ARG A 152 6.27 27.79 -5.76
C ARG A 152 4.85 27.82 -6.32
N GLU A 153 4.41 28.98 -6.79
CA GLU A 153 3.04 29.20 -7.32
C GLU A 153 2.55 28.11 -8.28
N ASN A 154 3.42 27.62 -9.18
CA ASN A 154 3.07 26.59 -10.18
C ASN A 154 3.78 25.24 -9.96
N GLU A 155 4.53 25.07 -8.88
CA GLU A 155 5.34 23.88 -8.64
C GLU A 155 5.28 23.49 -7.16
N VAL A 156 4.44 22.50 -6.86
CA VAL A 156 4.28 21.99 -5.49
C VAL A 156 5.07 20.71 -5.24
N VAL A 157 5.54 20.54 -4.00
CA VAL A 157 5.99 19.27 -3.41
C VAL A 157 5.39 19.16 -2.02
N THR A 158 4.85 18.00 -1.68
CA THR A 158 4.23 17.76 -0.37
C THR A 158 4.71 16.42 0.20
N PRO A 159 4.61 16.21 1.53
CA PRO A 159 4.71 14.88 2.10
C PRO A 159 3.63 13.97 1.48
N ALA A 160 4.03 12.75 1.14
CA ALA A 160 3.23 11.74 0.47
C ALA A 160 3.09 10.47 1.32
N ASN A 161 4.15 10.06 2.01
CA ASN A 161 4.08 8.94 2.96
C ASN A 161 4.89 9.23 4.23
N TYR A 162 4.25 9.11 5.38
CA TYR A 162 4.91 9.08 6.69
C TYR A 162 5.19 7.63 7.06
N ASN A 163 6.30 7.09 6.55
CA ASN A 163 6.57 5.64 6.54
C ASN A 163 7.16 5.11 7.85
N ALA A 164 8.05 5.87 8.48
CA ALA A 164 8.60 5.56 9.79
C ALA A 164 9.11 6.85 10.46
N ILE A 165 9.42 6.79 11.76
CA ILE A 165 9.99 7.93 12.48
C ILE A 165 11.31 8.35 11.79
N GLY A 166 11.32 9.57 11.27
CA GLY A 166 12.45 10.11 10.53
C GLY A 166 12.60 9.56 9.10
N GLN A 167 11.54 9.01 8.50
CA GLN A 167 11.50 8.56 7.10
C GLN A 167 10.18 9.00 6.44
N VAL A 168 10.27 10.06 5.65
CA VAL A 168 9.15 10.63 4.90
C VAL A 168 9.42 10.52 3.41
N VAL A 169 8.41 10.11 2.65
CA VAL A 169 8.43 10.24 1.18
C VAL A 169 7.69 11.51 0.83
N VAL A 170 8.27 12.32 -0.06
CA VAL A 170 7.65 13.52 -0.63
C VAL A 170 7.35 13.29 -2.10
N ALA A 171 6.33 13.94 -2.63
CA ALA A 171 5.93 13.84 -4.03
C ALA A 171 5.41 15.18 -4.56
N GLY A 172 5.54 15.39 -5.86
CA GLY A 172 5.10 16.61 -6.52
C GLY A 172 5.77 16.83 -7.86
N HIS A 173 5.89 18.09 -8.26
CA HIS A 173 6.55 18.47 -9.51
C HIS A 173 8.04 18.18 -9.43
N THR A 174 8.62 17.62 -10.49
CA THR A 174 10.04 17.27 -10.57
C THR A 174 10.98 18.41 -10.15
N PRO A 175 10.79 19.68 -10.60
CA PRO A 175 11.63 20.78 -10.15
C PRO A 175 11.52 21.07 -8.64
N ALA A 176 10.34 20.94 -8.05
CA ALA A 176 10.12 21.13 -6.61
C ALA A 176 10.73 19.99 -5.79
N VAL A 177 10.58 18.75 -6.25
CA VAL A 177 11.24 17.56 -5.67
C VAL A 177 12.76 17.72 -5.71
N ASN A 178 13.33 18.17 -6.83
CA ASN A 178 14.78 18.38 -6.92
C ASN A 178 15.28 19.47 -5.96
N ARG A 179 14.50 20.53 -5.72
CA ARG A 179 14.86 21.58 -4.75
C ARG A 179 14.89 21.06 -3.31
N ILE A 180 13.88 20.30 -2.90
CA ILE A 180 13.83 19.78 -1.52
C ILE A 180 14.97 18.81 -1.23
N LEU A 181 15.54 18.12 -2.22
CA LEU A 181 16.72 17.27 -2.01
C LEU A 181 17.90 18.08 -1.44
N GLY A 182 18.24 19.20 -2.07
CA GLY A 182 19.33 20.07 -1.59
C GLY A 182 19.02 20.70 -0.24
N LEU A 183 17.79 21.21 -0.06
CA LEU A 183 17.37 21.79 1.22
C LEU A 183 17.41 20.76 2.37
N ALA A 184 17.02 19.51 2.10
CA ALA A 184 17.06 18.45 3.09
C ALA A 184 18.49 18.05 3.46
N GLU A 185 19.41 17.99 2.49
CA GLU A 185 20.84 17.74 2.76
C GLU A 185 21.46 18.86 3.61
N GLU A 186 21.14 20.12 3.32
CA GLU A 186 21.58 21.28 4.11
C GLU A 186 21.02 21.25 5.54
N GLU A 187 19.77 20.82 5.72
CA GLU A 187 19.12 20.64 7.03
C GLU A 187 19.61 19.39 7.79
N GLY A 188 20.53 18.61 7.20
CA GLY A 188 21.17 17.47 7.85
C GLY A 188 20.45 16.13 7.67
N ALA A 189 19.64 15.97 6.61
CA ALA A 189 19.08 14.68 6.26
C ALA A 189 20.21 13.65 6.03
N ARG A 190 20.04 12.46 6.59
CA ARG A 190 20.95 11.33 6.36
C ARG A 190 20.86 10.81 4.92
N LEU A 191 19.68 10.92 4.31
CA LEU A 191 19.44 10.55 2.92
C LEU A 191 18.35 11.46 2.34
N ALA A 192 18.60 12.02 1.16
CA ALA A 192 17.59 12.63 0.31
C ALA A 192 17.78 12.07 -1.11
N LYS A 193 16.83 11.26 -1.60
CA LYS A 193 17.01 10.59 -2.90
C LYS A 193 15.69 10.39 -3.64
N VAL A 194 15.71 10.63 -4.95
CA VAL A 194 14.61 10.29 -5.86
C VAL A 194 14.36 8.78 -5.85
N ILE A 195 13.09 8.39 -5.75
CA ILE A 195 12.65 7.00 -5.83
C ILE A 195 12.31 6.70 -7.30
N PRO A 196 12.71 5.53 -7.85
CA PRO A 196 12.44 5.17 -9.24
C PRO A 196 10.96 4.79 -9.44
N VAL A 197 10.09 5.80 -9.48
CA VAL A 197 8.66 5.66 -9.76
C VAL A 197 8.23 6.69 -10.81
N SER A 198 7.28 6.30 -11.66
CA SER A 198 6.80 7.11 -12.78
C SER A 198 5.68 8.09 -12.41
N VAL A 199 5.10 7.97 -11.20
CA VAL A 199 3.92 8.72 -10.76
C VAL A 199 4.19 9.40 -9.41
N PRO A 200 3.87 10.70 -9.25
CA PRO A 200 3.93 11.38 -7.96
C PRO A 200 2.70 11.02 -7.10
N CYS A 201 2.73 9.85 -6.46
CA CYS A 201 1.60 9.35 -5.66
C CYS A 201 1.34 10.21 -4.41
N HIS A 202 0.08 10.27 -3.96
CA HIS A 202 -0.32 10.88 -2.68
C HIS A 202 0.02 12.36 -2.55
N CYS A 203 -0.15 13.12 -3.63
CA CYS A 203 0.03 14.56 -3.62
C CYS A 203 -1.05 15.28 -4.45
N PRO A 204 -1.16 16.61 -4.34
CA PRO A 204 -2.21 17.39 -5.01
C PRO A 204 -2.28 17.22 -6.54
N LEU A 205 -1.20 16.77 -7.19
CA LEU A 205 -1.19 16.51 -8.65
C LEU A 205 -2.13 15.38 -9.09
N LEU A 206 -2.60 14.57 -8.15
CA LEU A 206 -3.57 13.50 -8.43
C LEU A 206 -5.01 13.90 -8.16
N SER A 207 -5.30 15.18 -7.85
CA SER A 207 -6.67 15.63 -7.53
C SER A 207 -7.65 15.43 -8.71
N GLU A 208 -7.25 15.79 -9.93
CA GLU A 208 -8.10 15.58 -11.13
C GLU A 208 -8.28 14.09 -11.47
N ALA A 209 -7.23 13.29 -11.27
CA ALA A 209 -7.32 11.84 -11.43
C ALA A 209 -8.24 11.21 -10.37
N ALA A 210 -8.28 11.76 -9.16
CA ALA A 210 -9.20 11.33 -8.12
C ALA A 210 -10.67 11.65 -8.46
N GLU A 211 -10.96 12.78 -9.10
CA GLU A 211 -12.29 13.04 -9.66
C GLU A 211 -12.67 12.01 -10.72
N SER A 212 -11.76 11.72 -11.65
CA SER A 212 -11.99 10.68 -12.67
C SER A 212 -12.16 9.29 -12.07
N PHE A 213 -11.51 9.01 -10.94
CA PHE A 213 -11.62 7.75 -10.20
C PHE A 213 -12.94 7.61 -9.44
N ALA A 214 -13.53 8.73 -8.99
CA ALA A 214 -14.80 8.75 -8.26
C ALA A 214 -15.94 8.11 -9.05
N ASP A 215 -15.97 8.31 -10.37
CA ASP A 215 -16.96 7.70 -11.27
C ASP A 215 -16.90 6.17 -11.29
N TYR A 216 -15.72 5.59 -11.05
CA TYR A 216 -15.55 4.14 -10.95
C TYR A 216 -15.95 3.65 -9.57
N LEU A 217 -15.53 4.34 -8.52
CA LEU A 217 -15.93 4.05 -7.14
C LEU A 217 -17.47 4.04 -6.97
N ALA A 218 -18.18 4.91 -7.68
CA ALA A 218 -19.64 4.98 -7.66
C ALA A 218 -20.33 3.74 -8.25
N LYS A 219 -19.65 2.99 -9.15
CA LYS A 219 -20.19 1.80 -9.83
C LYS A 219 -19.92 0.50 -9.07
N ILE A 220 -19.03 0.53 -8.10
CA ILE A 220 -18.66 -0.64 -7.29
C ILE A 220 -19.58 -0.77 -6.09
N GLU A 221 -20.01 -2.00 -5.81
CA GLU A 221 -20.71 -2.34 -4.59
C GLU A 221 -19.71 -2.48 -3.44
N PHE A 222 -19.89 -1.65 -2.40
CA PHE A 222 -19.15 -1.75 -1.16
C PHE A 222 -20.08 -2.17 -0.03
N LYS A 223 -19.55 -2.94 0.91
CA LYS A 223 -20.22 -3.35 2.14
C LYS A 223 -19.48 -2.77 3.33
N SER A 224 -20.15 -2.69 4.49
CA SER A 224 -19.44 -2.40 5.74
C SER A 224 -18.46 -3.53 6.03
N PRO A 225 -17.18 -3.24 6.34
CA PRO A 225 -16.19 -4.26 6.66
C PRO A 225 -16.62 -5.11 7.86
N LYS A 226 -16.33 -6.42 7.84
CA LYS A 226 -16.53 -7.31 9.00
C LYS A 226 -15.45 -7.17 10.06
N THR A 227 -14.27 -6.73 9.65
CA THR A 227 -13.13 -6.39 10.51
C THR A 227 -12.79 -4.93 10.30
N ASP A 228 -12.48 -4.22 11.39
CA ASP A 228 -12.13 -2.79 11.31
C ASP A 228 -10.90 -2.57 10.43
N VAL A 229 -11.05 -1.74 9.39
CA VAL A 229 -9.99 -1.35 8.46
C VAL A 229 -9.64 0.12 8.67
N VAL A 230 -8.36 0.42 8.90
CA VAL A 230 -7.86 1.80 9.13
C VAL A 230 -7.60 2.51 7.80
N SER A 231 -8.23 3.67 7.62
CA SER A 231 -7.98 4.61 6.51
C SER A 231 -6.57 5.23 6.61
N ASN A 232 -5.83 5.23 5.51
CA ASN A 232 -4.52 5.90 5.41
C ASN A 232 -4.59 7.43 5.57
N VAL A 233 -5.74 8.02 5.26
CA VAL A 233 -5.94 9.47 5.14
C VAL A 233 -6.13 10.14 6.50
N ASP A 234 -7.03 9.58 7.31
CA ASP A 234 -7.50 10.22 8.54
C ASP A 234 -7.53 9.29 9.75
N LEU A 235 -7.02 8.05 9.61
CA LEU A 235 -6.96 7.03 10.66
C LEU A 235 -8.33 6.56 11.17
N SER A 236 -9.41 6.94 10.49
CA SER A 236 -10.75 6.47 10.81
C SER A 236 -10.94 5.01 10.43
N PHE A 237 -11.93 4.36 11.05
CA PHE A 237 -12.37 3.03 10.63
C PHE A 237 -13.48 3.13 9.59
N TYR A 238 -13.36 2.32 8.54
CA TYR A 238 -14.39 2.19 7.52
C TYR A 238 -15.67 1.57 8.10
N HIS A 239 -16.80 2.28 7.95
CA HIS A 239 -18.07 1.89 8.56
C HIS A 239 -19.24 1.87 7.58
N SER A 240 -19.09 2.44 6.37
CA SER A 240 -20.13 2.45 5.34
C SER A 240 -19.53 2.50 3.93
N ALA A 241 -20.32 2.07 2.94
CA ALA A 241 -19.96 2.14 1.52
C ALA A 241 -19.61 3.57 1.07
N GLN A 242 -20.36 4.57 1.55
CA GLN A 242 -20.13 5.97 1.21
C GLN A 242 -18.79 6.45 1.77
N HIS A 243 -18.50 6.13 3.04
CA HIS A 243 -17.24 6.50 3.67
C HIS A 243 -16.04 5.86 2.97
N ILE A 244 -16.16 4.59 2.54
CA ILE A 244 -15.12 3.92 1.74
C ILE A 244 -14.84 4.68 0.45
N ARG A 245 -15.88 5.04 -0.32
CA ARG A 245 -15.71 5.78 -1.58
C ARG A 245 -15.03 7.14 -1.36
N GLU A 246 -15.47 7.89 -0.37
CA GLU A 246 -14.92 9.21 -0.04
C GLU A 246 -13.44 9.14 0.27
N LYS A 247 -13.03 8.22 1.16
CA LYS A 247 -11.64 8.11 1.57
C LYS A 247 -10.76 7.47 0.51
N LEU A 248 -11.23 6.47 -0.23
CA LEU A 248 -10.44 5.89 -1.33
C LEU A 248 -10.19 6.91 -2.45
N LYS A 249 -11.14 7.82 -2.71
CA LYS A 249 -10.94 8.97 -3.59
C LYS A 249 -9.88 9.91 -3.00
N GLU A 250 -10.04 10.32 -1.76
CA GLU A 250 -9.12 11.24 -1.07
C GLU A 250 -7.69 10.68 -0.97
N GLN A 251 -7.56 9.36 -0.78
CA GLN A 251 -6.28 8.65 -0.66
C GLN A 251 -5.36 8.86 -1.85
N LEU A 252 -5.89 9.11 -3.06
CA LEU A 252 -5.06 9.32 -4.26
C LEU A 252 -4.17 10.56 -4.14
N TYR A 253 -4.66 11.63 -3.51
CA TYR A 253 -3.96 12.93 -3.43
C TYR A 253 -3.57 13.34 -2.00
N SER A 254 -3.96 12.56 -1.00
CA SER A 254 -3.63 12.78 0.41
C SER A 254 -2.53 11.83 0.91
N PRO A 255 -1.72 12.24 1.91
CA PRO A 255 -0.60 11.45 2.39
C PRO A 255 -1.04 10.16 3.10
N VAL A 256 -0.21 9.13 3.00
CA VAL A 256 -0.34 7.89 3.80
C VAL A 256 0.26 8.08 5.19
N ARG A 257 -0.57 8.02 6.23
CA ARG A 257 -0.19 8.25 7.63
C ARG A 257 0.24 6.98 8.38
N TRP A 258 1.19 6.24 7.80
CA TRP A 258 1.56 4.90 8.29
C TRP A 258 2.13 4.88 9.71
N VAL A 259 2.97 5.87 10.07
CA VAL A 259 3.47 6.03 11.46
C VAL A 259 2.31 6.03 12.46
N GLU A 260 1.28 6.83 12.18
CA GLU A 260 0.13 7.00 13.07
C GLU A 260 -0.79 5.78 13.05
N THR A 261 -0.92 5.09 11.91
CA THR A 261 -1.60 3.77 11.84
C THR A 261 -0.98 2.76 12.81
N ILE A 262 0.35 2.67 12.86
CA ILE A 262 1.05 1.74 13.76
C ILE A 262 0.95 2.18 15.23
N GLN A 263 0.96 3.49 15.50
CA GLN A 263 0.69 4.01 16.84
C GLN A 263 -0.74 3.68 17.31
N LEU A 264 -1.73 3.77 16.41
CA LEU A 264 -3.11 3.36 16.67
C LEU A 264 -3.20 1.88 17.03
N PHE A 265 -2.46 1.01 16.33
CA PHE A 265 -2.41 -0.42 16.65
C PHE A 265 -1.90 -0.67 18.07
N LYS A 266 -0.79 -0.03 18.45
CA LYS A 266 -0.27 -0.13 19.82
C LYS A 266 -1.29 0.33 20.85
N ASN A 267 -1.91 1.49 20.62
CA ASN A 267 -2.91 2.06 21.53
C ASN A 267 -4.18 1.18 21.63
N SER A 268 -4.46 0.37 20.61
CA SER A 268 -5.57 -0.60 20.59
C SER A 268 -5.22 -1.95 21.26
N GLY A 269 -3.98 -2.09 21.75
CA GLY A 269 -3.48 -3.27 22.43
C GLY A 269 -3.08 -4.41 21.48
N ILE A 270 -2.79 -4.10 20.20
CA ILE A 270 -2.22 -5.08 19.27
C ILE A 270 -0.84 -5.52 19.77
N GLY A 271 -0.63 -6.82 19.91
CA GLY A 271 0.63 -7.41 20.34
C GLY A 271 1.41 -8.10 19.22
N LEU A 272 0.75 -8.43 18.12
CA LEU A 272 1.33 -9.09 16.95
C LEU A 272 0.74 -8.51 15.66
N VAL A 273 1.60 -8.22 14.69
CA VAL A 273 1.23 -7.76 13.35
C VAL A 273 1.68 -8.77 12.31
N LEU A 274 0.78 -9.24 11.45
CA LEU A 274 1.11 -10.11 10.32
C LEU A 274 1.13 -9.30 9.03
N GLU A 275 2.27 -9.22 8.35
CA GLU A 275 2.37 -8.67 6.99
C GLU A 275 2.00 -9.76 5.99
N CYS A 276 0.87 -9.56 5.31
CA CYS A 276 0.24 -10.52 4.40
C CYS A 276 0.48 -10.09 2.95
N GLY A 277 1.49 -10.65 2.31
CA GLY A 277 1.83 -10.29 0.93
C GLY A 277 3.33 -10.30 0.67
N PRO A 278 3.75 -10.11 -0.59
CA PRO A 278 5.15 -10.20 -1.00
C PRO A 278 6.09 -9.32 -0.17
N GLY A 279 7.23 -9.88 0.22
CA GLY A 279 8.31 -9.15 0.88
C GLY A 279 8.10 -8.92 2.38
N LYS A 280 8.82 -7.94 2.92
CA LYS A 280 8.90 -7.66 4.37
C LYS A 280 9.04 -6.18 4.70
N VAL A 281 8.54 -5.32 3.80
CA VAL A 281 8.75 -3.87 3.86
C VAL A 281 8.05 -3.29 5.08
N LEU A 282 6.78 -3.65 5.30
CA LEU A 282 5.98 -3.13 6.39
C LEU A 282 6.49 -3.61 7.74
N SER A 283 6.89 -4.88 7.89
CA SER A 283 7.54 -5.37 9.11
C SER A 283 8.78 -4.54 9.46
N GLY A 284 9.62 -4.22 8.46
CA GLY A 284 10.78 -3.34 8.64
C GLY A 284 10.42 -1.90 9.00
N LEU A 285 9.30 -1.36 8.51
CA LEU A 285 8.79 -0.03 8.90
C LEU A 285 8.21 -0.04 10.31
N ILE A 286 7.39 -1.03 10.65
CA ILE A 286 6.79 -1.19 11.98
C ILE A 286 7.86 -1.24 13.05
N LYS A 287 8.92 -2.03 12.88
CA LYS A 287 10.03 -2.09 13.85
C LYS A 287 10.80 -0.77 14.00
N ARG A 288 10.77 0.10 12.98
CA ARG A 288 11.35 1.47 13.07
C ARG A 288 10.41 2.46 13.75
N ILE A 289 9.11 2.23 13.70
CA ILE A 289 8.10 3.02 14.40
C ILE A 289 8.04 2.61 15.88
N ASP A 290 7.92 1.31 16.14
CA ASP A 290 7.83 0.74 17.47
C ASP A 290 8.49 -0.65 17.54
N ARG A 291 9.57 -0.75 18.31
CA ARG A 291 10.32 -2.01 18.45
C ARG A 291 9.62 -3.07 19.30
N SER A 292 8.64 -2.66 20.12
CA SER A 292 7.91 -3.56 21.02
C SER A 292 6.82 -4.36 20.31
N LEU A 293 6.35 -3.91 19.14
CA LEU A 293 5.39 -4.67 18.34
C LEU A 293 6.07 -5.87 17.69
N ASN A 294 5.52 -7.07 17.89
CA ASN A 294 5.98 -8.26 17.18
C ASN A 294 5.42 -8.25 15.76
N THR A 295 6.24 -8.65 14.80
CA THR A 295 5.90 -8.60 13.37
C THR A 295 6.34 -9.89 12.71
N ILE A 296 5.50 -10.50 11.89
CA ILE A 296 5.81 -11.66 11.07
C ILE A 296 5.35 -11.36 9.65
N SER A 297 6.20 -11.52 8.65
CA SER A 297 5.82 -11.37 7.24
C SER A 297 5.64 -12.75 6.64
N VAL A 298 4.52 -12.97 5.96
CA VAL A 298 4.19 -14.23 5.28
C VAL A 298 4.11 -13.95 3.79
N TYR A 299 5.00 -14.57 3.01
CA TYR A 299 5.15 -14.34 1.58
C TYR A 299 5.64 -15.56 0.80
N ASP A 300 5.95 -16.65 1.50
CA ASP A 300 6.40 -17.94 0.99
C ASP A 300 6.02 -19.05 2.00
N THR A 301 6.18 -20.33 1.64
CA THR A 301 5.84 -21.47 2.50
C THR A 301 6.74 -21.55 3.73
N ILE A 302 7.99 -21.09 3.62
CA ILE A 302 8.95 -21.09 4.73
C ILE A 302 8.51 -20.12 5.84
N SER A 303 8.08 -18.92 5.47
CA SER A 303 7.56 -17.92 6.41
C SER A 303 6.20 -18.32 7.00
N LEU A 304 5.40 -19.08 6.27
CA LEU A 304 4.18 -19.69 6.78
C LEU A 304 4.50 -20.77 7.84
N GLU A 305 5.42 -21.69 7.58
CA GLU A 305 5.87 -22.70 8.55
C GLU A 305 6.41 -22.05 9.83
N GLN A 306 7.21 -20.99 9.70
CA GLN A 306 7.71 -20.21 10.85
C GLN A 306 6.61 -19.54 11.67
N LEU A 307 5.50 -19.14 11.02
CA LEU A 307 4.33 -18.63 11.71
C LEU A 307 3.69 -19.75 12.55
N GLU A 308 3.45 -20.92 11.93
CA GLU A 308 2.83 -22.06 12.62
C GLU A 308 3.62 -22.50 13.85
N GLU A 309 4.95 -22.54 13.77
CA GLU A 309 5.82 -22.86 14.92
C GLU A 309 5.68 -21.89 16.09
N GLN A 310 5.28 -20.63 15.85
CA GLN A 310 5.06 -19.65 16.90
C GLN A 310 3.66 -19.72 17.53
N PHE A 311 2.70 -20.34 16.83
CA PHE A 311 1.32 -20.53 17.28
C PHE A 311 1.05 -21.93 17.85
N ALA A 312 1.96 -22.90 17.63
CA ALA A 312 1.96 -24.23 18.22
C ALA A 312 2.34 -24.21 19.72
#